data_AF-A0A0M3ANL3-F1
#
_entry.id   AF-A0A0M3ANL3-F1
#
_cell.length_a   1.000
_cell.length_b   1.000
_cell.length_c   1.000
_cell.angle_alpha   90.00
_cell.angle_beta   90.00
_cell.angle_gamma   90.00
#
_symmetry.space_group_name_H-M   'P 1'
#
loop_
_entity.id
_entity.type
_entity.pdbx_description
1 polymer ?
#
loop_
_entity_poly.entity_id
_entity_poly.type
_entity_poly.pdbx_seq_one_letter_code
_entity_poly.pdbx_strand_id
1 'polypeptide(L)'
;MTVQTALIIIHLLLFAYWLGADWGVFVTSRYVANPELSLDERRRFLMAAFGIDLMPRIAFTLLLPVGLQLASFYGTAWLQDGPFMIAVWIGSVAWLALNIQGYRLTGTAKGDLLRIIDTRIRYVLAPALIGAGGLSLLTGNPVPQTFIALKLIVFGAMVIVGLVLRHIMRAWAIGFRRLAAEGRSPEVDALFADSLAKAKIIAPFMWGLSGVMVVLGVARFG
;
A
#
# COMPACT_ATOMS: atom_id res chain seq x y z
N MET A 1 -10.11 -25.74 -13.28
CA MET A 1 -9.37 -24.46 -13.23
C MET A 1 -7.94 -24.77 -12.80
N THR A 2 -6.91 -24.29 -13.51
CA THR A 2 -5.52 -24.51 -13.09
C THR A 2 -5.18 -23.60 -11.90
N VAL A 3 -4.16 -23.98 -11.10
CA VAL A 3 -3.67 -23.16 -9.98
C VAL A 3 -3.25 -21.77 -10.46
N GLN A 4 -2.58 -21.70 -11.61
CA GLN A 4 -2.18 -20.44 -12.22
C GLN A 4 -3.38 -19.54 -12.55
N THR A 5 -4.45 -20.08 -13.14
CA THR A 5 -5.68 -19.30 -13.41
C THR A 5 -6.31 -18.79 -12.12
N ALA A 6 -6.36 -19.61 -11.06
CA ALA A 6 -6.88 -19.19 -9.76
C ALA A 6 -6.08 -18.01 -9.19
N LEU A 7 -4.74 -18.08 -9.25
CA LEU A 7 -3.85 -17.01 -8.79
C LEU A 7 -4.03 -15.72 -9.60
N ILE A 8 -4.22 -15.81 -10.92
CA ILE A 8 -4.53 -14.64 -11.76
C ILE A 8 -5.82 -13.97 -11.28
N ILE A 9 -6.89 -14.74 -11.09
CA ILE A 9 -8.19 -14.22 -10.61
C ILE A 9 -8.01 -13.55 -9.24
N ILE A 10 -7.35 -14.21 -8.30
CA ILE A 10 -7.07 -13.66 -6.98
C ILE A 10 -6.28 -12.35 -7.11
N HIS A 11 -5.23 -12.31 -7.93
CA HIS A 11 -4.41 -11.13 -8.11
C HIS A 11 -5.21 -9.95 -8.71
N LEU A 12 -6.11 -10.22 -9.66
CA LEU A 12 -7.00 -9.20 -10.23
C LEU A 12 -8.00 -8.67 -9.21
N LEU A 13 -8.59 -9.55 -8.40
CA LEU A 13 -9.48 -9.15 -7.31
C LEU A 13 -8.74 -8.30 -6.26
N LEU A 14 -7.55 -8.71 -5.84
CA LEU A 14 -6.71 -7.92 -4.93
C LEU A 14 -6.41 -6.54 -5.51
N PHE A 15 -6.06 -6.46 -6.80
CA PHE A 15 -5.85 -5.18 -7.47
C PHE A 15 -7.10 -4.29 -7.46
N ALA A 16 -8.28 -4.85 -7.78
CA ALA A 16 -9.55 -4.13 -7.78
C ALA A 16 -9.94 -3.64 -6.38
N TYR A 17 -9.83 -4.50 -5.35
CA TYR A 17 -10.11 -4.15 -3.96
C TYR A 17 -9.12 -3.12 -3.42
N TRP A 18 -7.86 -3.17 -3.85
CA TRP A 18 -6.87 -2.16 -3.51
C TRP A 18 -7.23 -0.80 -4.12
N LEU A 19 -7.35 -0.72 -5.45
CA LEU A 19 -7.53 0.54 -6.17
C LEU A 19 -8.88 1.20 -5.84
N GLY A 20 -9.96 0.41 -5.80
CA GLY A 20 -11.30 0.92 -5.51
C GLY A 20 -11.41 1.47 -4.07
N ALA A 21 -10.82 0.78 -3.10
CA ALA A 21 -10.85 1.25 -1.72
C ALA A 21 -9.92 2.45 -1.50
N ASP A 22 -8.74 2.48 -2.13
CA ASP A 22 -7.83 3.64 -2.07
C ASP A 22 -8.47 4.90 -2.65
N TRP A 23 -9.22 4.76 -3.75
CA TRP A 23 -10.05 5.84 -4.28
C TRP A 23 -11.12 6.29 -3.26
N GLY A 24 -11.76 5.37 -2.56
CA GLY A 24 -12.71 5.67 -1.48
C GLY A 24 -12.09 6.49 -0.34
N VAL A 25 -10.88 6.13 0.10
CA VAL A 25 -10.10 6.91 1.09
C VAL A 25 -9.78 8.30 0.54
N PHE A 26 -9.39 8.40 -0.73
CA PHE A 26 -9.10 9.68 -1.36
C PHE A 26 -10.33 10.58 -1.47
N VAL A 27 -11.49 10.06 -1.83
CA VAL A 27 -12.74 10.84 -1.91
C VAL A 27 -13.15 11.32 -0.52
N THR A 28 -13.14 10.43 0.48
CA THR A 28 -13.52 10.75 1.86
C THR A 28 -12.59 11.78 2.50
N SER A 29 -11.32 11.81 2.10
CA SER A 29 -10.32 12.78 2.58
C SER A 29 -10.73 14.25 2.43
N ARG A 30 -11.51 14.56 1.38
CA ARG A 30 -11.97 15.94 1.10
C ARG A 30 -12.91 16.44 2.19
N TYR A 31 -13.74 15.57 2.72
CA TYR A 31 -14.68 15.90 3.79
C TYR A 31 -13.98 15.96 5.16
N VAL A 32 -12.97 15.11 5.39
CA VAL A 32 -12.12 15.18 6.59
C VAL A 32 -11.46 16.55 6.71
N ALA A 33 -10.99 17.08 5.58
CA ALA A 33 -10.28 18.35 5.51
C ALA A 33 -11.17 19.58 5.29
N ASN A 34 -12.50 19.44 5.21
CA ASN A 34 -13.39 20.57 4.96
C ASN A 34 -13.63 21.39 6.26
N PRO A 35 -13.20 22.66 6.34
CA PRO A 35 -13.41 23.48 7.54
C PRO A 35 -14.87 23.91 7.73
N GLU A 36 -15.68 23.91 6.68
CA GLU A 36 -17.10 24.28 6.73
C GLU A 36 -17.95 23.24 7.47
N LEU A 37 -17.50 21.97 7.49
CA LEU A 37 -18.19 20.89 8.19
C LEU A 37 -18.02 20.97 9.70
N SER A 38 -19.01 20.48 10.43
CA SER A 38 -18.91 20.31 11.89
C SER A 38 -17.77 19.34 12.24
N LEU A 39 -17.22 19.49 13.45
CA LEU A 39 -16.15 18.61 13.91
C LEU A 39 -16.60 17.14 13.94
N ASP A 40 -17.85 16.90 14.30
CA ASP A 40 -18.42 15.54 14.37
C ASP A 40 -18.67 14.95 12.99
N GLU A 41 -19.03 15.75 11.99
CA GLU A 41 -19.06 15.29 10.58
C GLU A 41 -17.68 14.92 10.07
N ARG A 42 -16.67 15.78 10.31
CA ARG A 42 -15.29 15.50 9.92
C ARG A 42 -14.77 14.21 10.56
N ARG A 43 -15.10 13.97 11.83
CA ARG A 43 -14.77 12.71 12.54
C ARG A 43 -15.49 11.50 11.95
N ARG A 44 -16.76 11.61 11.57
CA ARG A 44 -17.49 10.52 10.90
C ARG A 44 -16.82 10.13 9.58
N PHE A 45 -16.40 11.10 8.77
CA PHE A 45 -15.64 10.83 7.55
C PHE A 45 -14.25 10.25 7.81
N LEU A 46 -13.58 10.68 8.89
CA LEU A 46 -12.31 10.09 9.29
C LEU A 46 -12.46 8.60 9.64
N MET A 47 -13.49 8.26 10.42
CA MET A 47 -13.80 6.87 10.77
C MET A 47 -14.14 6.03 9.54
N ALA A 48 -14.91 6.58 8.60
CA ALA A 48 -15.19 5.94 7.33
C ALA A 48 -13.91 5.69 6.51
N ALA A 49 -13.05 6.71 6.39
CA ALA A 49 -11.76 6.59 5.70
C ALA A 49 -10.88 5.50 6.33
N PHE A 50 -10.78 5.44 7.66
CA PHE A 50 -10.04 4.39 8.35
C PHE A 50 -10.64 2.99 8.13
N GLY A 51 -11.97 2.87 8.12
CA GLY A 51 -12.63 1.60 7.85
C GLY A 51 -12.37 1.10 6.42
N ILE A 52 -12.44 2.01 5.44
CA ILE A 52 -12.13 1.70 4.03
C ILE A 52 -10.64 1.32 3.88
N ASP A 53 -9.74 2.04 4.55
CA ASP A 53 -8.28 1.86 4.50
C ASP A 53 -7.79 0.47 5.00
N LEU A 54 -8.64 -0.33 5.66
CA LEU A 54 -8.30 -1.71 5.96
C LEU A 54 -8.16 -2.57 4.69
N MET A 55 -9.05 -2.38 3.72
CA MET A 55 -9.06 -3.17 2.48
C MET A 55 -7.78 -2.99 1.63
N PRO A 56 -7.32 -1.77 1.31
CA PRO A 56 -6.09 -1.60 0.54
C PRO A 56 -4.87 -2.13 1.31
N ARG A 57 -4.86 -2.11 2.65
CA ARG A 57 -3.77 -2.74 3.43
C ARG A 57 -3.72 -4.24 3.25
N ILE A 58 -4.87 -4.91 3.33
CA ILE A 58 -4.97 -6.35 3.11
C ILE A 58 -4.56 -6.68 1.68
N ALA A 59 -5.18 -6.01 0.71
CA ALA A 59 -4.97 -6.27 -0.69
C ALA A 59 -3.51 -6.03 -1.12
N PHE A 60 -2.93 -4.88 -0.74
CA PHE A 60 -1.55 -4.55 -1.07
C PHE A 60 -0.54 -5.53 -0.47
N THR A 61 -0.78 -6.00 0.75
CA THR A 61 0.09 -6.99 1.41
C THR A 61 0.08 -8.32 0.66
N LEU A 62 -1.08 -8.74 0.14
CA LEU A 62 -1.24 -10.00 -0.59
C LEU A 62 -0.85 -9.92 -2.07
N LEU A 63 -0.85 -8.73 -2.68
CA LEU A 63 -0.40 -8.55 -4.06
C LEU A 63 1.04 -9.04 -4.27
N LEU A 64 1.92 -8.85 -3.28
CA LEU A 64 3.32 -9.30 -3.37
C LEU A 64 3.48 -10.83 -3.44
N PRO A 65 3.05 -11.63 -2.44
CA PRO A 65 3.23 -13.08 -2.48
C PRO A 65 2.49 -13.73 -3.65
N VAL A 66 1.28 -13.26 -3.98
CA VAL A 66 0.53 -13.76 -5.14
C VAL A 66 1.25 -13.40 -6.44
N GLY A 67 1.77 -12.18 -6.56
CA GLY A 67 2.53 -11.72 -7.72
C GLY A 67 3.83 -12.50 -7.91
N LEU A 68 4.56 -12.79 -6.83
CA LEU A 68 5.77 -13.62 -6.86
C LEU A 68 5.46 -15.08 -7.21
N GLN A 69 4.37 -15.65 -6.67
CA GLN A 69 3.91 -16.99 -7.05
C GLN A 69 3.48 -17.03 -8.53
N LEU A 70 2.90 -15.96 -9.07
CA LEU A 70 2.60 -15.87 -10.50
C LEU A 70 3.86 -15.75 -11.35
N ALA A 71 4.85 -14.98 -10.88
CA ALA A 71 6.14 -14.83 -11.53
C ALA A 71 6.89 -16.16 -11.65
N SER A 72 6.70 -17.07 -10.69
CA SER A 72 7.37 -18.36 -10.70
C SER A 72 7.02 -19.21 -11.93
N PHE A 73 5.80 -19.10 -12.47
CA PHE A 73 5.38 -19.78 -13.69
C PHE A 73 6.11 -19.31 -14.96
N TYR A 74 6.93 -18.25 -14.89
CA TYR A 74 7.69 -17.72 -16.02
C TYR A 74 9.15 -18.20 -16.07
N GLY A 75 9.48 -19.34 -15.44
CA GLY A 75 10.80 -19.97 -15.59
C GLY A 75 11.86 -19.50 -14.59
N THR A 76 11.44 -18.92 -13.46
CA THR A 76 12.34 -18.62 -12.34
C THR A 76 12.30 -19.78 -11.34
N ALA A 77 13.17 -20.78 -11.51
CA ALA A 77 13.10 -22.05 -10.77
C ALA A 77 13.12 -21.90 -9.24
N TRP A 78 13.90 -20.95 -8.70
CA TRP A 78 13.96 -20.68 -7.26
C TRP A 78 12.68 -20.05 -6.69
N LEU A 79 11.78 -19.55 -7.55
CA LEU A 79 10.46 -19.04 -7.18
C LEU A 79 9.36 -20.12 -7.25
N GLN A 80 9.55 -21.30 -7.83
CA GLN A 80 8.42 -22.24 -8.02
C GLN A 80 8.03 -22.98 -6.75
N ASP A 81 8.93 -23.80 -6.19
CA ASP A 81 8.65 -24.68 -5.03
C ASP A 81 9.82 -24.72 -4.04
N GLY A 82 10.53 -23.60 -3.90
CA GLY A 82 11.70 -23.49 -3.03
C GLY A 82 11.38 -23.01 -1.60
N PRO A 83 12.30 -23.22 -0.64
CA PRO A 83 12.22 -22.64 0.72
C PRO A 83 11.97 -21.13 0.73
N PHE A 84 12.43 -20.43 -0.31
CA PHE A 84 12.19 -19.01 -0.50
C PHE A 84 10.69 -18.67 -0.59
N MET A 85 9.90 -19.36 -1.43
CA MET A 85 8.47 -19.05 -1.55
C MET A 85 7.69 -19.40 -0.29
N ILE A 86 8.08 -20.47 0.41
CA ILE A 86 7.51 -20.80 1.72
C ILE A 86 7.75 -19.64 2.69
N ALA A 87 8.98 -19.11 2.74
CA ALA A 87 9.31 -17.96 3.58
C ALA A 87 8.53 -16.70 3.18
N VAL A 88 8.37 -16.43 1.88
CA VAL A 88 7.55 -15.32 1.35
C VAL A 88 6.11 -15.43 1.85
N TRP A 89 5.50 -16.61 1.75
CA TRP A 89 4.12 -16.81 2.20
C TRP A 89 3.97 -16.70 3.71
N ILE A 90 4.85 -17.34 4.50
CA ILE A 90 4.85 -17.23 5.97
C ILE A 90 5.02 -15.77 6.38
N GLY A 91 6.00 -15.07 5.81
CA GLY A 91 6.26 -13.66 6.07
C GLY A 91 5.07 -12.78 5.70
N SER A 92 4.43 -13.03 4.56
CA SER A 92 3.28 -12.26 4.09
C SER A 92 2.03 -12.49 4.94
N VAL A 93 1.77 -13.72 5.39
CA VAL A 93 0.66 -14.02 6.32
C VAL A 93 0.90 -13.38 7.68
N ALA A 94 2.13 -13.45 8.20
CA ALA A 94 2.50 -12.77 9.43
C ALA A 94 2.35 -11.25 9.31
N TRP A 95 2.78 -10.67 8.19
CA TRP A 95 2.65 -9.24 7.91
C TRP A 95 1.18 -8.81 7.72
N LEU A 96 0.36 -9.65 7.11
CA LEU A 96 -1.09 -9.42 6.99
C LEU A 96 -1.75 -9.43 8.38
N ALA A 97 -1.46 -10.43 9.21
CA ALA A 97 -1.95 -10.50 10.58
C ALA A 97 -1.54 -9.27 11.38
N LEU A 98 -0.29 -8.82 11.22
CA LEU A 98 0.22 -7.59 11.84
C LEU A 98 -0.59 -6.35 11.39
N ASN A 99 -0.90 -6.21 10.10
CA ASN A 99 -1.72 -5.11 9.58
C ASN A 99 -3.14 -5.12 10.15
N ILE A 100 -3.80 -6.28 10.16
CA ILE A 100 -5.17 -6.44 10.69
C ILE A 100 -5.20 -6.16 12.20
N GLN A 101 -4.24 -6.69 12.95
CA GLN A 101 -4.17 -6.46 14.39
C GLN A 101 -3.81 -5.01 14.72
N GLY A 102 -2.92 -4.38 13.94
CA GLY A 102 -2.63 -2.95 14.07
C GLY A 102 -3.88 -2.08 13.88
N TYR A 103 -4.75 -2.44 12.93
CA TYR A 103 -6.05 -1.79 12.74
C TYR A 103 -7.02 -2.05 13.90
N ARG A 104 -7.19 -3.31 14.34
CA ARG A 104 -8.11 -3.64 15.45
C ARG A 104 -7.72 -2.97 16.77
N LEU A 105 -6.42 -2.79 17.00
CA LEU A 105 -5.88 -2.20 18.22
C LEU A 105 -5.62 -0.69 18.09
N THR A 106 -6.32 -0.01 17.18
CA THR A 106 -6.24 1.45 17.00
C THR A 106 -6.49 2.19 18.31
N GLY A 107 -5.66 3.17 18.63
CA GLY A 107 -5.73 3.95 19.88
C GLY A 107 -5.02 3.31 21.07
N THR A 108 -4.35 2.17 20.90
CA THR A 108 -3.57 1.51 21.96
C THR A 108 -2.07 1.53 21.66
N ALA A 109 -1.23 1.49 22.71
CA ALA A 109 0.22 1.41 22.58
C ALA A 109 0.68 0.18 21.77
N LYS A 110 -0.02 -0.95 21.92
CA LYS A 110 0.24 -2.16 21.13
C LYS A 110 -0.08 -1.96 19.66
N GLY A 111 -1.19 -1.31 19.32
CA GLY A 111 -1.52 -0.97 17.93
C GLY A 111 -0.47 -0.07 17.29
N ASP A 112 0.04 0.91 18.04
CA ASP A 112 1.08 1.82 17.56
C ASP A 112 2.41 1.11 17.33
N LEU A 113 2.80 0.19 18.23
CA LEU A 113 3.95 -0.68 18.01
C LEU A 113 3.81 -1.50 16.72
N LEU A 114 2.65 -2.12 16.48
CA LEU A 114 2.42 -2.89 15.26
C LEU A 114 2.52 -2.02 14.00
N ARG A 115 2.02 -0.77 14.02
CA ARG A 115 2.18 0.18 12.90
C ARG A 115 3.64 0.58 12.66
N ILE A 116 4.43 0.72 13.73
CA ILE A 116 5.87 0.99 13.61
C ILE A 116 6.56 -0.19 12.94
N ILE A 117 6.22 -1.42 13.33
CA ILE A 117 6.77 -2.63 12.71
C ILE A 117 6.36 -2.72 11.23
N ASP A 118 5.08 -2.48 10.87
CA ASP A 118 4.64 -2.41 9.45
C ASP A 118 5.49 -1.40 8.65
N THR A 119 5.70 -0.21 9.24
CA THR A 119 6.49 0.85 8.61
C THR A 119 7.94 0.41 8.39
N ARG A 120 8.55 -0.27 9.37
CA ARG A 120 9.92 -0.82 9.26
C ARG A 120 10.02 -1.92 8.21
N ILE A 121 9.04 -2.82 8.14
CA ILE A 121 8.97 -3.85 7.08
C ILE A 121 8.99 -3.17 5.72
N ARG A 122 8.20 -2.13 5.51
CA ARG A 122 8.14 -1.37 4.25
C ARG A 122 9.46 -0.67 3.90
N TYR A 123 10.16 -0.12 4.90
CA TYR A 123 11.48 0.49 4.69
C TYR A 123 12.54 -0.51 4.23
N VAL A 124 12.43 -1.79 4.60
CA VAL A 124 13.33 -2.85 4.13
C VAL A 124 12.84 -3.42 2.79
N LEU A 125 11.54 -3.64 2.66
CA LEU A 125 10.94 -4.28 1.49
C LEU A 125 11.09 -3.42 0.23
N ALA A 126 10.85 -2.12 0.31
CA ALA A 126 10.97 -1.22 -0.84
C ALA A 126 12.36 -1.28 -1.52
N PRO A 127 13.48 -1.03 -0.81
CA PRO A 127 14.81 -1.11 -1.41
C PRO A 127 15.18 -2.55 -1.81
N ALA A 128 14.71 -3.58 -1.10
CA ALA A 128 14.96 -4.97 -1.49
C ALA A 128 14.32 -5.30 -2.86
N LEU A 129 13.08 -4.86 -3.11
CA LEU A 129 12.40 -5.09 -4.39
C LEU A 129 13.03 -4.26 -5.52
N ILE A 130 13.34 -2.99 -5.26
CA ILE A 130 14.02 -2.13 -6.24
C ILE A 130 15.41 -2.68 -6.57
N GLY A 131 16.16 -3.09 -5.56
CA GLY A 131 17.49 -3.69 -5.73
C GLY A 131 17.44 -5.00 -6.50
N ALA A 132 16.51 -5.90 -6.16
CA ALA A 132 16.35 -7.17 -6.88
C ALA A 132 15.96 -6.97 -8.35
N GLY A 133 15.02 -6.06 -8.63
CA GLY A 133 14.65 -5.71 -10.00
C GLY A 133 15.80 -5.02 -10.76
N GLY A 134 16.49 -4.07 -10.14
CA GLY A 134 17.64 -3.39 -10.74
C GLY A 134 18.79 -4.33 -11.05
N LEU A 135 19.15 -5.21 -10.11
CA LEU A 135 20.17 -6.25 -10.32
C LEU A 135 19.78 -7.19 -11.47
N SER A 136 18.50 -7.55 -11.55
CA SER A 136 17.96 -8.39 -12.63
C SER A 136 18.06 -7.73 -14.00
N LEU A 137 17.80 -6.43 -14.10
CA LEU A 137 17.97 -5.69 -15.36
C LEU A 137 19.43 -5.57 -15.78
N LEU A 138 20.37 -5.50 -14.83
CA LEU A 138 21.80 -5.37 -15.11
C LEU A 138 22.49 -6.70 -15.43
N THR A 139 22.03 -7.80 -14.83
CA THR A 139 22.76 -9.09 -14.82
C THR A 139 21.95 -10.27 -15.36
N GLY A 140 20.66 -10.08 -15.64
CA GLY A 140 19.72 -11.16 -15.97
C GLY A 140 19.35 -12.04 -14.78
N ASN A 141 19.82 -11.74 -13.57
CA ASN A 141 19.56 -12.51 -12.35
C ASN A 141 19.26 -11.59 -11.15
N PRO A 142 18.48 -12.03 -10.15
CA PRO A 142 17.90 -13.36 -10.01
C PRO A 142 16.59 -13.58 -10.79
N VAL A 143 16.01 -12.52 -11.40
CA VAL A 143 14.76 -12.60 -12.18
C VAL A 143 15.04 -12.32 -13.67
N PRO A 144 15.13 -13.36 -14.53
CA PRO A 144 15.54 -13.18 -15.92
C PRO A 144 14.52 -12.46 -16.80
N GLN A 145 13.24 -12.46 -16.42
CA GLN A 145 12.20 -11.79 -17.21
C GLN A 145 12.19 -10.28 -16.95
N THR A 146 12.55 -9.50 -17.97
CA THR A 146 12.59 -8.02 -17.92
C THR A 146 11.29 -7.40 -17.39
N PHE A 147 10.12 -7.82 -17.87
CA PHE A 147 8.85 -7.27 -17.39
C PHE A 147 8.59 -7.56 -15.90
N ILE A 148 9.08 -8.69 -15.36
CA ILE A 148 8.95 -9.03 -13.94
C ILE A 148 9.92 -8.18 -13.12
N ALA A 149 11.17 -8.04 -13.58
CA ALA A 149 12.16 -7.18 -12.94
C ALA A 149 11.67 -5.72 -12.85
N LEU A 150 11.10 -5.18 -13.93
CA LEU A 150 10.48 -3.84 -13.93
C LEU A 150 9.30 -3.76 -12.95
N LYS A 151 8.44 -4.78 -12.88
CA LYS A 151 7.35 -4.83 -11.90
C LYS A 151 7.84 -4.80 -10.46
N LEU A 152 8.96 -5.46 -10.14
CA LEU A 152 9.54 -5.38 -8.79
C LEU A 152 9.97 -3.96 -8.44
N ILE A 153 10.61 -3.25 -9.38
CA ILE A 153 11.01 -1.84 -9.20
C ILE A 153 9.76 -0.97 -8.98
N VAL A 154 8.76 -1.10 -9.85
CA VAL A 154 7.53 -0.30 -9.77
C VAL A 154 6.76 -0.60 -8.47
N PHE A 155 6.64 -1.87 -8.07
CA PHE A 155 6.00 -2.23 -6.79
C PHE A 155 6.78 -1.66 -5.60
N GLY A 156 8.12 -1.74 -5.61
CA GLY A 156 8.96 -1.11 -4.58
C GLY A 156 8.78 0.41 -4.52
N ALA A 157 8.67 1.09 -5.68
CA ALA A 157 8.33 2.51 -5.75
C ALA A 157 6.93 2.80 -5.17
N MET A 158 5.93 1.97 -5.45
CA MET A 158 4.60 2.10 -4.83
C MET A 158 4.65 1.93 -3.31
N VAL A 159 5.50 1.05 -2.76
CA VAL A 159 5.72 0.95 -1.31
C VAL A 159 6.26 2.27 -0.74
N ILE A 160 7.20 2.92 -1.43
CA ILE A 160 7.74 4.24 -1.03
C ILE A 160 6.65 5.30 -1.07
N VAL A 161 5.85 5.35 -2.13
CA VAL A 161 4.72 6.29 -2.23
C VAL A 161 3.72 6.07 -1.09
N GLY A 162 3.41 4.82 -0.74
CA GLY A 162 2.57 4.49 0.41
C GLY A 162 3.15 4.95 1.75
N LEU A 163 4.48 4.91 1.93
CA LEU A 163 5.16 5.48 3.10
C LEU A 163 5.03 7.01 3.16
N VAL A 164 5.15 7.69 2.02
CA VAL A 164 4.95 9.14 1.91
C VAL A 164 3.50 9.52 2.25
N LEU A 165 2.51 8.82 1.67
CA LEU A 165 1.09 9.02 2.00
C LEU A 165 0.83 8.80 3.49
N ARG A 166 1.39 7.74 4.08
CA ARG A 166 1.28 7.50 5.53
C ARG A 166 1.83 8.66 6.35
N HIS A 167 2.93 9.28 5.93
CA HIS A 167 3.49 10.44 6.60
C HIS A 167 2.56 11.66 6.49
N ILE A 168 2.02 11.94 5.30
CA ILE A 168 1.04 13.02 5.06
C ILE A 168 -0.18 12.86 5.98
N MET A 169 -0.70 11.64 6.08
CA MET A 169 -1.91 11.34 6.87
C MET A 169 -1.72 11.48 8.38
N ARG A 170 -0.48 11.52 8.90
CA ARG A 170 -0.21 11.80 10.32
C ARG A 170 -0.68 13.21 10.72
N ALA A 171 -0.69 14.15 9.77
CA ALA A 171 -1.18 15.50 9.99
C ALA A 171 -2.64 15.51 10.47
N TRP A 172 -3.48 14.56 10.02
CA TRP A 172 -4.87 14.48 10.47
C TRP A 172 -4.98 14.09 11.93
N ALA A 173 -4.21 13.09 12.38
CA ALA A 173 -4.22 12.69 13.78
C ALA A 173 -3.73 13.84 14.69
N ILE A 174 -2.73 14.61 14.24
CA ILE A 174 -2.28 15.82 14.93
C ILE A 174 -3.39 16.88 14.93
N GLY A 175 -3.99 17.17 13.77
CA GLY A 175 -5.05 18.15 13.60
C GLY A 175 -6.26 17.85 14.49
N PHE A 176 -6.74 16.62 14.53
CA PHE A 176 -7.88 16.25 15.39
C PHE A 176 -7.57 16.33 16.89
N ARG A 177 -6.33 16.04 17.31
CA ARG A 177 -5.91 16.28 18.70
C ARG A 177 -5.89 17.75 19.05
N ARG A 178 -5.37 18.60 18.16
CA ARG A 178 -5.35 20.06 18.35
C ARG A 178 -6.76 20.64 18.36
N LEU A 179 -7.64 20.23 17.44
CA LEU A 179 -9.06 20.61 17.43
C LEU A 179 -9.75 20.28 18.76
N ALA A 180 -9.40 19.15 19.39
CA ALA A 180 -9.97 18.74 20.68
C ALA A 180 -9.43 19.56 21.87
N ALA A 181 -8.18 20.05 21.81
CA ALA A 181 -7.53 20.76 22.91
C ALA A 181 -7.69 22.29 22.82
N GLU A 182 -7.56 22.85 21.62
CA GLU A 182 -7.46 24.29 21.35
C GLU A 182 -8.74 24.85 20.69
N GLY A 183 -9.62 23.98 20.17
CA GLY A 183 -10.78 24.40 19.37
C GLY A 183 -10.42 24.68 17.90
N ARG A 184 -11.30 25.40 17.18
CA ARG A 184 -11.07 25.75 15.77
C ARG A 184 -10.12 26.92 15.66
N SER A 185 -9.12 26.81 14.79
CA SER A 185 -8.25 27.93 14.40
C SER A 185 -7.80 27.80 12.93
N PRO A 186 -7.48 28.91 12.26
CA PRO A 186 -6.95 28.89 10.89
C PRO A 186 -5.70 28.02 10.75
N GLU A 187 -4.83 27.99 11.76
CA GLU A 187 -3.60 27.20 11.76
C GLU A 187 -3.89 25.69 11.79
N VAL A 188 -4.94 25.27 12.51
CA VAL A 188 -5.32 23.86 12.57
C VAL A 188 -5.99 23.42 11.27
N ASP A 189 -6.85 24.26 10.68
CA ASP A 189 -7.47 23.96 9.39
C ASP A 189 -6.45 23.92 8.24
N ALA A 190 -5.40 24.75 8.30
CA ALA A 190 -4.28 24.70 7.36
C ALA A 190 -3.57 23.34 7.34
N LEU A 191 -3.42 22.66 8.50
CA LEU A 191 -2.83 21.32 8.54
C LEU A 191 -3.61 20.31 7.69
N PHE A 192 -4.94 20.40 7.71
CA PHE A 192 -5.79 19.53 6.91
C PHE A 192 -5.74 19.91 5.43
N ALA A 193 -5.83 21.19 5.11
CA ALA A 193 -5.75 21.69 3.74
C ALA A 193 -4.43 21.28 3.06
N ASP A 194 -3.29 21.46 3.74
CA ASP A 194 -1.96 21.10 3.24
C ASP A 194 -1.82 19.59 3.01
N SER A 195 -2.32 18.79 3.94
CA SER A 195 -2.28 17.34 3.81
C SER A 195 -3.11 16.86 2.60
N LEU A 196 -4.29 17.45 2.38
CA LEU A 196 -5.13 17.16 1.23
C LEU A 196 -4.49 17.63 -0.08
N ALA A 197 -3.87 18.81 -0.10
CA ALA A 197 -3.18 19.34 -1.27
C ALA A 197 -2.05 18.40 -1.72
N LYS A 198 -1.25 17.89 -0.77
CA LYS A 198 -0.21 16.89 -1.05
C LYS A 198 -0.82 15.57 -1.54
N ALA A 199 -1.87 15.07 -0.88
CA ALA A 199 -2.54 13.83 -1.28
C ALA A 199 -3.12 13.89 -2.71
N LYS A 200 -3.65 15.04 -3.14
CA LYS A 200 -4.15 15.28 -4.51
C LYS A 200 -3.10 15.10 -5.60
N ILE A 201 -1.82 15.26 -5.28
CA ILE A 201 -0.71 15.05 -6.22
C ILE A 201 -0.19 13.61 -6.13
N ILE A 202 0.02 13.13 -4.89
CA ILE A 202 0.68 11.84 -4.66
C ILE A 202 -0.22 10.65 -4.97
N ALA A 203 -1.53 10.71 -4.69
CA ALA A 203 -2.44 9.58 -4.95
C ALA A 203 -2.57 9.28 -6.46
N PRO A 204 -2.83 10.27 -7.36
CA PRO A 204 -2.81 10.01 -8.80
C PRO A 204 -1.48 9.48 -9.32
N PHE A 205 -0.35 9.93 -8.77
CA PHE A 205 0.96 9.38 -9.10
C PHE A 205 1.05 7.89 -8.74
N MET A 206 0.56 7.49 -7.55
CA MET A 206 0.48 6.09 -7.14
C MET A 206 -0.39 5.26 -8.10
N TRP A 207 -1.53 5.80 -8.53
CA TRP A 207 -2.41 5.13 -9.50
C TRP A 207 -1.76 5.02 -10.88
N GLY A 208 -0.98 6.02 -11.30
CA GLY A 208 -0.16 5.96 -12.51
C GLY A 208 0.83 4.80 -12.47
N LEU A 209 1.56 4.61 -11.37
CA LEU A 209 2.45 3.46 -11.17
C LEU A 209 1.68 2.13 -11.24
N SER A 210 0.47 2.09 -10.69
CA SER A 210 -0.39 0.91 -10.78
C SER A 210 -0.84 0.61 -12.22
N GLY A 211 -1.05 1.65 -13.05
CA GLY A 211 -1.28 1.51 -14.49
C GLY A 211 -0.06 0.93 -15.22
N VAL A 212 1.15 1.38 -14.86
CA VAL A 212 2.40 0.79 -15.37
C VAL A 212 2.48 -0.70 -15.03
N MET A 213 2.10 -1.11 -13.81
CA MET A 213 2.04 -2.54 -13.43
C MET A 213 1.11 -3.37 -14.33
N VAL A 214 -0.04 -2.80 -14.71
CA VAL A 214 -0.99 -3.44 -15.64
C VAL A 214 -0.37 -3.57 -17.03
N VAL A 215 0.19 -2.49 -17.57
CA VAL A 215 0.86 -2.50 -18.89
C VAL A 215 1.96 -3.55 -18.93
N LEU A 216 2.86 -3.57 -17.94
CA LEU A 216 3.92 -4.57 -17.85
C LEU A 216 3.37 -6.00 -17.75
N GLY A 217 2.19 -6.21 -17.15
CA GLY A 217 1.57 -7.53 -17.02
C GLY A 217 0.92 -8.06 -18.29
N VAL A 218 0.39 -7.17 -19.11
CA VAL A 218 -0.28 -7.52 -20.37
C VAL A 218 0.70 -7.53 -21.53
N ALA A 219 1.47 -6.45 -21.69
CA ALA A 219 2.39 -6.29 -22.81
C ALA A 219 3.63 -7.20 -22.68
N ARG A 220 4.02 -7.54 -21.44
CA ARG A 220 5.15 -8.44 -21.12
C ARG A 220 6.40 -8.14 -21.95
N PHE A 221 6.81 -6.87 -22.02
CA PHE A 221 8.01 -6.47 -22.75
C PHE A 221 9.22 -7.34 -22.34
N GLY A 222 9.88 -7.93 -23.33
CA GLY A 222 10.95 -8.91 -23.17
C GLY A 222 11.23 -9.58 -24.49
#